data_AF-A0A1M5PRD8-F1
#
_entry.id   AF-A0A1M5PRD8-F1
#
_cell.length_a   1.000
_cell.length_b   1.000
_cell.length_c   1.000
_cell.angle_alpha   90.00
_cell.angle_beta   90.00
_cell.angle_gamma   90.00
#
_symmetry.space_group_name_H-M   'P 1'
#
loop_
_entity.id
_entity.type
_entity.pdbx_description
1 polymer ?
#
loop_
_entity_poly.entity_id
_entity_poly.type
_entity_poly.pdbx_seq_one_letter_code
_entity_poly.pdbx_strand_id
1 'polypeptide(L)'
;MSFFLVRLQPDDAGQMVDVPIPDYGPYDKGSEAAKVAKTLSDQLGYKVQPRRMSQAGDWRERQATRLTDGTLIKLPAAWDLPPIKDHFAHLDPVKRPGMICFTENDELGVIDRVTVLTPGRYIGRFYETEEKMDDARRRKLIALVDPSGELLYARTPEEITKVYMEGPSSCMDGSHACEFEKLPCWPTAVYGAGDLVLAYTVNNKGRIQSRCLIWPEKKLYGRIYGDVQRMQKQLEDEGYTTERERHDADGNGAHLVGARLMKVLYSDGRYTVLPYFDDIGLVVDGGDVWISVEETPAGSSETHPDFAYSGSTVGYSHINSWCPKLLGYYEKYTFQFVKGANERWSRRAVDSYAFNCRETGEVWTMEHRVRLHDGDSVCQEWFDANGAVCEGSGLNVRKKDLVEYEGKRVSRSYKAQQERRKANEDYDWYGRAVDKRAMREEFDSFARMMMQVRPRDLELRAREFEQAWIDERIPVQQPVNVNVSVTTHNHNIPLRDMVVMQPEMLLNPIDPEPHYENVRSVDGSVRRLRVA
;
A
#
# COMPACT_ATOMS: atom_id res chain seq x y z
N MET A 1 -67.57 -11.89 11.51
CA MET A 1 -67.17 -12.44 12.81
C MET A 1 -66.09 -13.46 12.53
N SER A 2 -64.87 -13.22 13.02
CA SER A 2 -63.75 -14.14 12.83
C SER A 2 -63.81 -15.33 13.79
N PHE A 3 -63.22 -16.44 13.37
CA PHE A 3 -63.14 -17.70 14.11
C PHE A 3 -61.69 -18.15 14.23
N PHE A 4 -61.39 -18.91 15.28
CA PHE A 4 -60.08 -19.55 15.49
C PHE A 4 -60.26 -20.98 15.96
N LEU A 5 -59.20 -21.78 15.87
CA LEU A 5 -59.24 -23.18 16.28
C LEU A 5 -58.61 -23.37 17.66
N VAL A 6 -59.25 -24.21 18.46
CA VAL A 6 -58.78 -24.64 19.78
C VAL A 6 -58.73 -26.15 19.83
N ARG A 7 -57.76 -26.70 20.56
CA ARG A 7 -57.80 -28.08 21.04
C ARG A 7 -58.36 -28.09 22.45
N LEU A 8 -59.18 -29.09 22.77
CA LEU A 8 -59.61 -29.31 24.15
C LEU A 8 -58.56 -30.15 24.87
N GLN A 9 -58.03 -29.63 25.97
CA GLN A 9 -57.04 -30.32 26.79
C GLN A 9 -57.44 -30.22 28.27
N PRO A 10 -57.33 -31.29 29.07
CA PRO A 10 -57.53 -31.18 30.51
C PRO A 10 -56.40 -30.32 31.13
N ASP A 11 -56.76 -29.39 32.00
CA ASP A 11 -55.83 -28.68 32.87
C ASP A 11 -55.37 -29.56 34.06
N ASP A 12 -54.58 -28.99 34.96
CA ASP A 12 -54.05 -29.70 36.15
C ASP A 12 -55.17 -30.18 37.11
N ALA A 13 -56.36 -29.60 37.02
CA ALA A 13 -57.54 -30.00 37.78
C ALA A 13 -58.44 -31.00 37.02
N GLY A 14 -58.03 -31.41 35.81
CA GLY A 14 -58.79 -32.30 34.94
C GLY A 14 -59.96 -31.62 34.20
N GLN A 15 -60.09 -30.29 34.28
CA GLN A 15 -61.11 -29.54 33.55
C GLN A 15 -60.67 -29.31 32.11
N MET A 16 -61.57 -29.54 31.14
CA MET A 16 -61.26 -29.36 29.73
C MET A 16 -61.20 -27.86 29.39
N VAL A 17 -60.01 -27.37 29.08
CA VAL A 17 -59.75 -25.99 28.66
C VAL A 17 -59.52 -25.88 27.15
N ASP A 18 -59.97 -24.76 26.58
CA ASP A 18 -59.72 -24.40 25.19
C ASP A 18 -58.27 -23.89 25.04
N VAL A 19 -57.41 -24.66 24.37
CA VAL A 19 -56.03 -24.26 24.06
C VAL A 19 -55.95 -23.84 22.59
N PRO A 20 -55.66 -22.56 22.28
CA PRO A 20 -55.54 -22.10 20.89
C PRO A 20 -54.50 -22.87 20.09
N ILE A 21 -54.72 -22.99 18.77
CA ILE A 21 -53.76 -23.58 17.83
C ILE A 21 -53.22 -22.46 16.92
N PRO A 22 -52.03 -21.87 17.23
CA PRO A 22 -51.57 -20.62 16.63
C PRO A 22 -51.45 -20.60 15.11
N ASP A 23 -51.20 -21.77 14.51
CA ASP A 23 -50.97 -21.89 13.06
C ASP A 23 -52.26 -21.96 12.23
N TYR A 24 -53.44 -21.97 12.87
CA TYR A 24 -54.73 -22.19 12.19
C TYR A 24 -55.79 -21.13 12.57
N GLY A 25 -55.76 -20.01 11.85
CA GLY A 25 -56.69 -18.89 11.95
C GLY A 25 -56.00 -17.54 11.77
N PRO A 26 -56.77 -16.42 11.81
CA PRO A 26 -58.23 -16.37 11.91
C PRO A 26 -58.95 -16.76 10.60
N TYR A 27 -60.22 -17.16 10.71
CA TYR A 27 -61.12 -17.47 9.58
C TYR A 27 -62.34 -16.55 9.57
N ASP A 28 -62.75 -16.05 8.41
CA ASP A 28 -63.91 -15.14 8.29
C ASP A 28 -65.26 -15.85 8.47
N LYS A 29 -65.32 -17.15 8.17
CA LYS A 29 -66.55 -17.94 8.16
C LYS A 29 -66.43 -19.17 9.05
N GLY A 30 -67.41 -19.37 9.92
CA GLY A 30 -67.44 -20.53 10.83
C GLY A 30 -67.52 -21.88 10.10
N SER A 31 -68.13 -21.92 8.91
CA SER A 31 -68.19 -23.13 8.08
C SER A 31 -66.83 -23.55 7.52
N GLU A 32 -65.95 -22.58 7.24
CA GLU A 32 -64.58 -22.83 6.81
C GLU A 32 -63.73 -23.33 7.99
N ALA A 33 -63.79 -22.62 9.12
CA ALA A 33 -63.13 -23.04 10.35
C ALA A 33 -63.55 -24.46 10.79
N ALA A 34 -64.84 -24.80 10.68
CA ALA A 34 -65.33 -26.14 10.99
C ALA A 34 -64.80 -27.24 10.06
N LYS A 35 -64.64 -26.96 8.75
CA LYS A 35 -64.03 -27.90 7.80
C LYS A 35 -62.56 -28.16 8.13
N VAL A 36 -61.81 -27.10 8.43
CA VAL A 36 -60.39 -27.23 8.82
C VAL A 36 -60.26 -27.95 10.16
N ALA A 37 -61.07 -27.59 11.16
CA ALA A 37 -61.10 -28.25 12.46
C ALA A 37 -61.35 -29.76 12.35
N LYS A 38 -62.29 -30.18 11.49
CA LYS A 38 -62.54 -31.61 11.23
C LYS A 38 -61.30 -32.30 10.67
N THR A 39 -60.72 -31.72 9.62
CA THR A 39 -59.51 -32.25 8.96
C THR A 39 -58.35 -32.39 9.94
N LEU A 40 -58.11 -31.36 10.76
CA LEU A 40 -57.05 -31.39 11.79
C LEU A 40 -57.34 -32.39 12.90
N SER A 41 -58.62 -32.55 13.29
CA SER A 41 -58.98 -33.55 14.30
C SER A 41 -58.66 -34.96 13.82
N ASP A 42 -58.96 -35.25 12.56
CA ASP A 42 -58.68 -36.54 11.92
C ASP A 42 -57.16 -36.77 11.79
N GLN A 43 -56.38 -35.72 11.53
CA GLN A 43 -54.92 -35.79 11.37
C GLN A 43 -54.15 -35.90 12.69
N LEU A 44 -54.56 -35.14 13.71
CA LEU A 44 -53.81 -34.98 14.96
C LEU A 44 -54.26 -35.97 16.04
N GLY A 45 -55.39 -36.65 15.85
CA GLY A 45 -55.92 -37.65 16.78
C GLY A 45 -56.55 -37.06 18.05
N TYR A 46 -56.78 -35.74 18.08
CA TYR A 46 -57.50 -35.07 19.17
C TYR A 46 -58.56 -34.12 18.63
N LYS A 47 -59.57 -33.81 19.45
CA LYS A 47 -60.70 -32.99 19.05
C LYS A 47 -60.29 -31.52 18.92
N VAL A 48 -60.42 -30.98 17.71
CA VAL A 48 -60.26 -29.54 17.39
C VAL A 48 -61.64 -28.93 17.18
N GLN A 49 -61.88 -27.74 17.73
CA GLN A 49 -63.15 -27.03 17.58
C GLN A 49 -62.93 -25.59 17.13
N PRO A 50 -63.81 -25.06 16.27
CA PRO A 50 -63.84 -23.62 16.00
C PRO A 50 -64.47 -22.87 17.17
N ARG A 51 -63.92 -21.71 17.51
CA ARG A 51 -64.45 -20.74 18.47
C ARG A 51 -64.58 -19.39 17.80
N ARG A 52 -65.57 -18.60 18.22
CA ARG A 52 -65.67 -17.19 17.79
C ARG A 52 -64.62 -16.40 18.55
N MET A 53 -63.99 -15.42 17.90
CA MET A 53 -63.02 -14.54 18.57
C MET A 53 -63.61 -13.85 19.82
N SER A 54 -64.90 -13.53 19.82
CA SER A 54 -65.61 -12.95 20.98
C SER A 54 -65.78 -13.89 22.18
N GLN A 55 -65.50 -15.18 22.02
CA GLN A 55 -65.53 -16.18 23.09
C GLN A 55 -64.14 -16.49 23.63
N ALA A 56 -63.10 -15.86 23.08
CA ALA A 56 -61.77 -16.01 23.62
C ALA A 56 -61.71 -15.42 25.02
N GLY A 57 -61.05 -16.13 25.94
CA GLY A 57 -60.69 -15.58 27.24
C GLY A 57 -59.73 -14.41 27.11
N ASP A 58 -59.43 -13.74 28.23
CA ASP A 58 -58.50 -12.62 28.23
C ASP A 58 -57.08 -13.10 27.91
N TRP A 59 -56.68 -12.89 26.66
CA TRP A 59 -55.37 -13.28 26.19
C TRP A 59 -54.25 -12.45 26.83
N ARG A 60 -54.54 -11.24 27.29
CA ARG A 60 -53.56 -10.37 27.97
C ARG A 60 -53.22 -10.93 29.34
N GLU A 61 -54.23 -11.35 30.11
CA GLU A 61 -54.05 -12.02 31.40
C GLU A 61 -53.25 -13.33 31.23
N ARG A 62 -53.56 -14.10 30.18
CA ARG A 62 -52.80 -15.32 29.84
C ARG A 62 -51.32 -15.04 29.56
N GLN A 63 -51.02 -14.04 28.72
CA GLN A 63 -49.63 -13.68 28.38
C GLN A 63 -48.88 -13.08 29.58
N ALA A 64 -49.55 -12.26 30.39
CA ALA A 64 -48.98 -11.72 31.63
C ALA A 64 -48.64 -12.82 32.64
N THR A 65 -49.51 -13.81 32.79
CA THR A 65 -49.28 -14.98 33.65
C THR A 65 -48.06 -15.75 33.17
N ARG A 66 -47.97 -16.04 31.87
CA ARG A 66 -46.83 -16.78 31.28
C ARG A 66 -45.49 -16.06 31.39
N LEU A 67 -45.48 -14.73 31.37
CA LEU A 67 -44.27 -13.97 31.68
C LEU A 67 -43.93 -14.05 33.17
N THR A 68 -44.94 -14.08 34.04
CA THR A 68 -44.75 -14.07 35.50
C THR A 68 -44.30 -15.43 36.02
N ASP A 69 -44.89 -16.52 35.52
CA ASP A 69 -44.56 -17.90 35.89
C ASP A 69 -43.29 -18.44 35.18
N GLY A 70 -42.75 -17.69 34.21
CA GLY A 70 -41.51 -18.01 33.51
C GLY A 70 -41.67 -18.91 32.28
N THR A 71 -42.90 -19.25 31.89
CA THR A 71 -43.19 -19.97 30.62
C THR A 71 -42.66 -19.20 29.41
N LEU A 72 -42.71 -17.86 29.46
CA LEU A 72 -42.06 -16.98 28.49
C LEU A 72 -40.79 -16.38 29.11
N ILE A 73 -39.68 -16.47 28.38
CA ILE A 73 -38.41 -15.88 28.81
C ILE A 73 -38.48 -14.36 28.64
N LYS A 74 -38.53 -13.62 29.74
CA LYS A 74 -38.51 -12.15 29.72
C LYS A 74 -37.27 -11.63 28.98
N LEU A 75 -37.42 -10.45 28.37
CA LEU A 75 -36.26 -9.70 27.89
C LEU A 75 -35.31 -9.41 29.07
N PRO A 76 -33.98 -9.36 28.83
CA PRO A 76 -33.00 -9.08 29.88
C PRO A 76 -33.32 -7.77 30.61
N ALA A 77 -33.02 -7.67 31.91
CA ALA A 77 -33.32 -6.48 32.70
C ALA A 77 -32.64 -5.20 32.15
N ALA A 78 -31.50 -5.35 31.47
CA ALA A 78 -30.81 -4.26 30.78
C ALA A 78 -31.47 -3.83 29.45
N TRP A 79 -32.53 -4.53 29.01
CA TRP A 79 -33.41 -4.09 27.93
C TRP A 79 -34.32 -2.98 28.45
N ASP A 80 -33.78 -1.77 28.48
CA ASP A 80 -34.36 -0.58 29.11
C ASP A 80 -35.40 0.15 28.24
N LEU A 81 -35.80 -0.45 27.13
CA LEU A 81 -36.82 0.13 26.25
C LEU A 81 -38.21 0.00 26.89
N PRO A 82 -39.07 1.04 26.78
CA PRO A 82 -40.39 1.00 27.38
C PRO A 82 -41.21 -0.16 26.78
N PRO A 83 -41.95 -0.91 27.61
CA PRO A 83 -42.79 -1.99 27.12
C PRO A 83 -43.91 -1.41 26.26
N ILE A 84 -44.11 -1.99 25.09
CA ILE A 84 -45.23 -1.64 24.22
C ILE A 84 -46.48 -2.33 24.77
N LYS A 85 -47.56 -1.54 24.91
CA LYS A 85 -48.83 -2.05 25.42
C LYS A 85 -49.28 -3.26 24.59
N ASP A 86 -49.67 -4.32 25.28
CA ASP A 86 -50.20 -5.56 24.69
C ASP A 86 -49.23 -6.34 23.77
N HIS A 87 -47.96 -5.95 23.65
CA HIS A 87 -46.99 -6.70 22.84
C HIS A 87 -46.48 -7.96 23.52
N PHE A 88 -46.32 -7.96 24.85
CA PHE A 88 -45.73 -9.07 25.61
C PHE A 88 -44.42 -9.60 24.98
N ALA A 89 -43.48 -8.70 24.71
CA ALA A 89 -42.21 -9.06 24.07
C ALA A 89 -41.35 -9.96 24.99
N HIS A 90 -40.83 -11.05 24.43
CA HIS A 90 -40.07 -12.10 25.12
C HIS A 90 -39.08 -12.78 24.17
N LEU A 91 -38.19 -13.63 24.71
CA LEU A 91 -37.25 -14.41 23.91
C LEU A 91 -37.84 -15.76 23.52
N ASP A 92 -37.56 -16.22 22.30
CA ASP A 92 -37.91 -17.58 21.87
C ASP A 92 -37.01 -18.59 22.61
N PRO A 93 -37.55 -19.42 23.52
CA PRO A 93 -36.75 -20.31 24.35
C PRO A 93 -36.20 -21.53 23.60
N VAL A 94 -36.85 -21.94 22.50
CA VAL A 94 -36.69 -23.28 21.94
C VAL A 94 -36.45 -23.27 20.44
N LYS A 95 -37.28 -22.57 19.67
CA LYS A 95 -37.25 -22.67 18.21
C LYS A 95 -36.15 -21.79 17.61
N ARG A 96 -35.96 -20.58 18.15
CA ARG A 96 -35.01 -19.59 17.60
C ARG A 96 -34.36 -18.74 18.71
N PRO A 97 -33.41 -19.31 19.47
CA PRO A 97 -32.67 -18.58 20.50
C PRO A 97 -32.14 -17.24 19.98
N GLY A 98 -32.31 -16.17 20.79
CA GLY A 98 -31.89 -14.81 20.44
C GLY A 98 -32.83 -14.02 19.54
N MET A 99 -34.01 -14.57 19.17
CA MET A 99 -35.06 -13.81 18.50
C MET A 99 -36.07 -13.26 19.51
N ILE A 100 -36.63 -12.09 19.18
CA ILE A 100 -37.71 -11.48 19.96
C ILE A 100 -39.05 -11.95 19.39
N CYS A 101 -39.84 -12.57 20.25
CA CYS A 101 -41.23 -12.94 20.03
C CYS A 101 -42.15 -11.90 20.67
N PHE A 102 -43.26 -11.57 20.02
CA PHE A 102 -44.26 -10.64 20.56
C PHE A 102 -45.62 -10.90 19.91
N THR A 103 -46.68 -10.40 20.54
CA THR A 103 -48.04 -10.39 19.99
C THR A 103 -48.26 -9.09 19.25
N GLU A 104 -48.48 -9.17 17.94
CA GLU A 104 -48.51 -7.97 17.08
C GLU A 104 -49.86 -7.24 17.08
N ASN A 105 -50.96 -7.93 17.34
CA ASN A 105 -52.30 -7.35 17.46
C ASN A 105 -53.25 -8.27 18.24
N ASP A 106 -54.44 -7.77 18.58
CA ASP A 106 -55.46 -8.50 19.35
C ASP A 106 -55.90 -9.81 18.69
N GLU A 107 -56.00 -9.85 17.35
CA GLU A 107 -56.41 -11.07 16.66
C GLU A 107 -55.38 -12.19 16.83
N LEU A 108 -54.10 -11.85 16.72
CA LEU A 108 -52.99 -12.77 16.94
C LEU A 108 -52.87 -13.19 18.41
N GLY A 109 -53.14 -12.26 19.34
CA GLY A 109 -53.16 -12.54 20.78
C GLY A 109 -54.22 -13.56 21.17
N VAL A 110 -55.43 -13.44 20.62
CA VAL A 110 -56.52 -14.40 20.86
C VAL A 110 -56.14 -15.80 20.40
N ILE A 111 -55.52 -15.95 19.23
CA ILE A 111 -55.10 -17.26 18.70
C ILE A 111 -53.75 -17.73 19.24
N ASP A 112 -53.14 -16.97 20.16
CA ASP A 112 -51.85 -17.28 20.79
C ASP A 112 -50.68 -17.34 19.79
N ARG A 113 -50.78 -16.58 18.68
CA ARG A 113 -49.75 -16.48 17.64
C ARG A 113 -48.80 -15.34 17.92
N VAL A 114 -47.52 -15.66 17.94
CA VAL A 114 -46.44 -14.68 18.11
C VAL A 114 -45.77 -14.37 16.77
N THR A 115 -45.47 -13.10 16.55
CA THR A 115 -44.57 -12.63 15.50
C THR A 115 -43.15 -12.66 16.01
N VAL A 116 -42.20 -13.03 15.15
CA VAL A 116 -40.80 -13.22 15.55
C VAL A 116 -39.86 -12.41 14.67
N LEU A 117 -39.00 -11.62 15.30
CA LEU A 117 -38.04 -10.73 14.65
C LEU A 117 -36.66 -10.85 15.30
N THR A 118 -35.62 -10.57 14.52
CA THR A 118 -34.28 -10.28 15.07
C THR A 118 -34.36 -9.03 15.95
N PRO A 119 -33.58 -8.92 17.05
CA PRO A 119 -33.61 -7.76 17.94
C PRO A 119 -33.45 -6.42 17.19
N GLY A 120 -32.53 -6.34 16.23
CA GLY A 120 -32.32 -5.13 15.45
C GLY A 120 -33.50 -4.71 14.56
N ARG A 121 -34.26 -5.68 14.01
CA ARG A 121 -35.50 -5.40 13.25
C ARG A 121 -36.65 -5.04 14.17
N TYR A 122 -36.72 -5.65 15.34
CA TYR A 122 -37.73 -5.32 16.35
C TYR A 122 -37.56 -3.88 16.84
N ILE A 123 -36.33 -3.47 17.18
CA ILE A 123 -35.99 -2.10 17.55
C ILE A 123 -36.37 -1.12 16.44
N GLY A 124 -35.89 -1.37 15.20
CA GLY A 124 -36.16 -0.48 14.08
C GLY A 124 -37.64 -0.35 13.73
N ARG A 125 -38.43 -1.42 13.93
CA ARG A 125 -39.86 -1.40 13.63
C ARG A 125 -40.68 -0.60 14.65
N PHE A 126 -40.35 -0.68 15.93
CA PHE A 126 -41.24 -0.19 17.00
C PHE A 126 -40.68 0.95 17.84
N TYR A 127 -39.38 1.24 17.76
CA TYR A 127 -38.72 2.24 18.60
C TYR A 127 -37.98 3.34 17.81
N GLU A 128 -37.85 3.21 16.49
CA GLU A 128 -37.20 4.20 15.60
C GLU A 128 -38.24 5.04 14.82
N THR A 129 -39.38 5.41 15.44
CA THR A 129 -40.49 6.08 14.71
C THR A 129 -40.36 7.60 14.59
N GLU A 130 -39.62 8.27 15.47
CA GLU A 130 -39.47 9.74 15.45
C GLU A 130 -38.01 10.19 15.50
N GLU A 131 -37.21 9.58 16.38
CA GLU A 131 -35.76 9.81 16.45
C GLU A 131 -35.04 8.47 16.29
N LYS A 132 -34.03 8.45 15.41
CA LYS A 132 -33.25 7.24 15.20
C LYS A 132 -32.46 6.95 16.48
N MET A 133 -32.65 5.75 17.02
CA MET A 133 -31.87 5.29 18.16
C MET A 133 -30.37 5.37 17.83
N ASP A 134 -29.59 5.87 18.78
CA ASP A 134 -28.13 5.84 18.68
C ASP A 134 -27.63 4.42 18.35
N ASP A 135 -26.73 4.34 17.37
CA ASP A 135 -26.25 3.08 16.80
C ASP A 135 -25.50 2.23 17.86
N ALA A 136 -24.77 2.87 18.78
CA ALA A 136 -24.08 2.17 19.86
C ALA A 136 -25.08 1.60 20.88
N ARG A 137 -26.10 2.38 21.27
CA ARG A 137 -27.20 1.89 22.12
C ARG A 137 -27.95 0.72 21.49
N ARG A 138 -28.31 0.83 20.21
CA ARG A 138 -29.01 -0.23 19.47
C ARG A 138 -28.23 -1.54 19.50
N ARG A 139 -26.93 -1.50 19.21
CA ARG A 139 -26.06 -2.68 19.20
C ARG A 139 -25.88 -3.27 20.60
N LYS A 140 -25.77 -2.43 21.64
CA LYS A 140 -25.75 -2.87 23.04
C LYS A 140 -27.00 -3.69 23.40
N LEU A 141 -28.19 -3.24 23.01
CA LEU A 141 -29.44 -3.97 23.25
C LEU A 141 -29.50 -5.30 22.49
N ILE A 142 -29.06 -5.33 21.23
CA ILE A 142 -28.99 -6.56 20.42
C ILE A 142 -28.10 -7.60 21.09
N ALA A 143 -26.93 -7.19 21.60
CA ALA A 143 -25.98 -8.07 22.27
C ALA A 143 -26.49 -8.67 23.60
N LEU A 144 -27.49 -8.07 24.25
CA LEU A 144 -28.10 -8.65 25.46
C LEU A 144 -28.94 -9.89 25.17
N VAL A 145 -29.47 -9.98 23.95
CA VAL A 145 -30.52 -10.94 23.59
C VAL A 145 -29.98 -12.09 22.75
N ASP A 146 -29.03 -11.82 21.87
CA ASP A 146 -28.45 -12.80 20.97
C ASP A 146 -27.19 -13.43 21.61
N PRO A 147 -27.27 -14.66 22.16
CA PRO A 147 -26.12 -15.32 22.80
C PRO A 147 -25.10 -15.84 21.79
N SER A 148 -25.30 -15.61 20.48
CA SER A 148 -24.45 -16.22 19.47
C SER A 148 -23.06 -15.58 19.40
N GLY A 149 -22.04 -16.38 19.13
CA GLY A 149 -20.67 -15.92 19.03
C GLY A 149 -19.82 -16.46 20.17
N GLU A 150 -19.53 -17.75 20.18
CA GLU A 150 -18.40 -18.24 20.96
C GLU A 150 -17.14 -17.51 20.48
N LEU A 151 -16.34 -17.01 21.42
CA LEU A 151 -15.05 -16.39 21.10
C LEU A 151 -14.05 -17.52 20.84
N LEU A 152 -13.56 -17.58 19.61
CA LEU A 152 -12.63 -18.59 19.10
C LEU A 152 -11.30 -17.94 18.73
N TYR A 153 -10.25 -18.75 18.64
CA TYR A 153 -8.87 -18.28 18.45
C TYR A 153 -8.17 -19.03 17.32
N ALA A 154 -7.81 -18.32 16.25
CA ALA A 154 -6.97 -18.82 15.17
C ALA A 154 -5.49 -18.48 15.45
N ARG A 155 -4.64 -19.51 15.49
CA ARG A 155 -3.23 -19.40 15.92
C ARG A 155 -2.25 -19.73 14.82
N THR A 156 -2.63 -20.63 13.92
CA THR A 156 -1.79 -21.04 12.80
C THR A 156 -1.96 -20.11 11.61
N PRO A 157 -0.93 -19.99 10.73
CA PRO A 157 -1.03 -19.23 9.49
C PRO A 157 -2.28 -19.58 8.66
N GLU A 158 -2.63 -20.87 8.59
CA GLU A 158 -3.77 -21.40 7.83
C GLU A 158 -5.11 -21.00 8.44
N GLU A 159 -5.26 -21.14 9.77
CA GLU A 159 -6.48 -20.72 10.47
C GLU A 159 -6.71 -19.21 10.35
N ILE A 160 -5.65 -18.42 10.52
CA ILE A 160 -5.70 -16.96 10.43
C ILE A 160 -6.11 -16.55 9.00
N THR A 161 -5.50 -17.15 7.99
CA THR A 161 -5.85 -16.93 6.59
C THR A 161 -7.32 -17.24 6.33
N LYS A 162 -7.82 -18.39 6.81
CA LYS A 162 -9.22 -18.80 6.64
C LYS A 162 -10.19 -17.78 7.25
N VAL A 163 -9.95 -17.34 8.48
CA VAL A 163 -10.79 -16.31 9.14
C VAL A 163 -10.74 -14.99 8.37
N TYR A 164 -9.61 -14.67 7.74
CA TYR A 164 -9.52 -13.48 6.89
C TYR A 164 -10.36 -13.56 5.63
N MET A 165 -10.41 -14.74 4.99
CA MET A 165 -11.16 -15.01 3.76
C MET A 165 -12.67 -15.17 4.00
N GLU A 166 -13.08 -15.82 5.09
CA GLU A 166 -14.49 -16.14 5.37
C GLU A 166 -15.19 -15.13 6.30
N GLY A 167 -14.40 -14.21 6.89
CA GLY A 167 -14.85 -13.25 7.90
C GLY A 167 -15.51 -11.98 7.35
N PRO A 168 -15.69 -10.96 8.20
CA PRO A 168 -16.12 -9.63 7.79
C PRO A 168 -15.18 -9.05 6.73
N SER A 169 -15.75 -8.25 5.83
CA SER A 169 -15.02 -7.66 4.70
C SER A 169 -13.84 -6.80 5.15
N SER A 170 -12.73 -6.87 4.40
CA SER A 170 -11.53 -6.06 4.60
C SER A 170 -10.66 -6.02 3.35
N CYS A 171 -9.71 -5.09 3.28
CA CYS A 171 -8.71 -5.09 2.22
C CYS A 171 -7.88 -6.40 2.13
N MET A 172 -7.82 -7.17 3.22
CA MET A 172 -7.06 -8.42 3.32
C MET A 172 -7.93 -9.68 3.12
N ASP A 173 -9.18 -9.53 2.69
CA ASP A 173 -10.11 -10.67 2.44
C ASP A 173 -9.94 -11.31 1.04
N GLY A 174 -9.10 -10.72 0.18
CA GLY A 174 -8.84 -11.19 -1.18
C GLY A 174 -9.89 -10.78 -2.21
N SER A 175 -10.98 -10.15 -1.80
CA SER A 175 -12.01 -9.63 -2.72
C SER A 175 -11.72 -8.20 -3.21
N HIS A 176 -10.87 -7.46 -2.49
CA HIS A 176 -10.53 -6.05 -2.77
C HIS A 176 -9.14 -5.85 -3.38
N ALA A 177 -8.27 -6.86 -3.34
CA ALA A 177 -6.86 -6.74 -3.65
C ALA A 177 -6.35 -7.87 -4.55
N CYS A 178 -5.42 -7.51 -5.43
CA CYS A 178 -4.89 -8.32 -6.53
C CYS A 178 -4.09 -9.53 -6.06
N GLU A 179 -4.22 -10.64 -6.78
CA GLU A 179 -3.25 -11.74 -6.92
C GLU A 179 -2.52 -12.22 -5.64
N PHE A 180 -3.15 -12.22 -4.47
CA PHE A 180 -2.57 -12.78 -3.24
C PHE A 180 -2.17 -14.25 -3.40
N GLU A 181 -2.83 -14.97 -4.30
CA GLU A 181 -2.49 -16.33 -4.72
C GLU A 181 -1.08 -16.45 -5.33
N LYS A 182 -0.48 -15.35 -5.79
CA LYS A 182 0.90 -15.32 -6.31
C LYS A 182 1.94 -15.05 -5.22
N LEU A 183 1.51 -14.67 -4.02
CA LEU A 183 2.42 -14.46 -2.90
C LEU A 183 2.81 -15.83 -2.29
N PRO A 184 3.98 -15.93 -1.65
CA PRO A 184 4.41 -17.16 -0.98
C PRO A 184 3.44 -17.64 0.11
N CYS A 185 2.69 -16.72 0.72
CA CYS A 185 1.59 -16.99 1.64
C CYS A 185 0.57 -15.85 1.58
N TRP A 186 -0.62 -16.07 2.15
CA TRP A 186 -1.59 -15.00 2.33
C TRP A 186 -1.00 -13.90 3.23
N PRO A 187 -1.26 -12.61 2.99
CA PRO A 187 -0.61 -11.53 3.75
C PRO A 187 -0.80 -11.65 5.26
N THR A 188 -1.99 -12.03 5.73
CA THR A 188 -2.29 -12.12 7.16
C THR A 188 -1.75 -13.39 7.83
N ALA A 189 -1.24 -14.35 7.04
CA ALA A 189 -0.59 -15.54 7.55
C ALA A 189 0.61 -15.19 8.46
N VAL A 190 1.24 -14.03 8.24
CA VAL A 190 2.42 -13.59 9.00
C VAL A 190 2.15 -13.34 10.50
N TYR A 191 0.89 -13.23 10.91
CA TYR A 191 0.51 -13.16 12.33
C TYR A 191 0.80 -14.46 13.08
N GLY A 192 0.92 -15.59 12.37
CA GLY A 192 1.20 -16.90 12.94
C GLY A 192 2.63 -17.10 13.48
N ALA A 193 3.41 -16.03 13.70
CA ALA A 193 4.75 -16.10 14.30
C ALA A 193 4.73 -16.36 15.82
N GLY A 194 3.56 -16.37 16.45
CA GLY A 194 3.36 -16.89 17.80
C GLY A 194 2.94 -15.85 18.85
N ASP A 195 3.29 -14.58 18.68
CA ASP A 195 2.91 -13.54 19.65
C ASP A 195 1.45 -13.10 19.46
N LEU A 196 1.00 -13.08 18.21
CA LEU A 196 -0.34 -12.63 17.83
C LEU A 196 -1.26 -13.81 17.54
N VAL A 197 -2.53 -13.61 17.84
CA VAL A 197 -3.62 -14.56 17.62
C VAL A 197 -4.79 -13.79 17.03
N LEU A 198 -5.56 -14.41 16.14
CA LEU A 198 -6.77 -13.80 15.62
C LEU A 198 -7.97 -14.34 16.39
N ALA A 199 -8.54 -13.51 17.26
CA ALA A 199 -9.82 -13.79 17.90
C ALA A 199 -10.95 -13.61 16.88
N TYR A 200 -11.96 -14.47 16.90
CA TYR A 200 -13.13 -14.36 16.03
C TYR A 200 -14.38 -14.94 16.68
N THR A 201 -15.56 -14.54 16.21
CA THR A 201 -16.83 -15.11 16.67
C THR A 201 -17.57 -15.80 15.53
N VAL A 202 -18.30 -16.87 15.84
CA VAL A 202 -19.14 -17.58 14.88
C VAL A 202 -20.60 -17.58 15.33
N ASN A 203 -21.52 -17.31 14.40
CA ASN A 203 -22.94 -17.46 14.70
C ASN A 203 -23.36 -18.94 14.72
N ASN A 204 -24.63 -19.19 15.09
CA ASN A 204 -25.22 -20.53 15.10
C ASN A 204 -25.27 -21.26 13.74
N LYS A 205 -24.97 -20.56 12.64
CA LYS A 205 -24.84 -21.14 11.29
C LYS A 205 -23.38 -21.40 10.90
N GLY A 206 -22.43 -21.23 11.83
CA GLY A 206 -21.00 -21.38 11.57
C GLY A 206 -20.37 -20.23 10.78
N ARG A 207 -21.08 -19.11 10.57
CA ARG A 207 -20.55 -17.95 9.85
C ARG A 207 -19.81 -17.03 10.81
N ILE A 208 -18.58 -16.67 10.44
CA ILE A 208 -17.76 -15.70 11.17
C ILE A 208 -18.46 -14.33 11.18
N GLN A 209 -18.72 -13.76 12.37
CA GLN A 209 -19.43 -12.49 12.56
C GLN A 209 -18.50 -11.32 12.88
N SER A 210 -17.44 -11.58 13.63
CA SER A 210 -16.43 -10.59 13.97
C SER A 210 -15.06 -11.22 14.07
N ARG A 211 -14.02 -10.38 13.98
CA ARG A 211 -12.63 -10.77 14.21
C ARG A 211 -11.80 -9.61 14.74
N CYS A 212 -10.74 -9.92 15.47
CA CYS A 212 -9.83 -8.96 16.07
C CYS A 212 -8.45 -9.60 16.26
N LEU A 213 -7.39 -8.88 15.92
CA LEU A 213 -6.02 -9.31 16.19
C LEU A 213 -5.70 -9.00 17.66
N ILE A 214 -5.21 -10.00 18.38
CA ILE A 214 -4.94 -9.91 19.82
C ILE A 214 -3.52 -10.37 20.14
N TRP A 215 -3.03 -9.93 21.30
CA TRP A 215 -1.80 -10.40 21.92
C TRP A 215 -2.14 -11.06 23.26
N PRO A 216 -2.28 -12.40 23.31
CA PRO A 216 -2.72 -13.12 24.50
C PRO A 216 -1.85 -12.88 25.74
N GLU A 217 -0.52 -12.89 25.58
CA GLU A 217 0.44 -12.70 26.67
C GLU A 217 0.32 -11.31 27.31
N LYS A 218 0.13 -10.26 26.49
CA LYS A 218 0.01 -8.88 26.97
C LYS A 218 -1.43 -8.46 27.28
N LYS A 219 -2.41 -9.32 26.99
CA LYS A 219 -3.84 -8.99 27.08
C LYS A 219 -4.21 -7.72 26.31
N LEU A 220 -3.67 -7.57 25.10
CA LEU A 220 -3.97 -6.44 24.21
C LEU A 220 -4.82 -6.89 23.03
N TYR A 221 -5.70 -6.01 22.54
CA TYR A 221 -6.44 -6.22 21.30
C TYR A 221 -6.40 -4.98 20.40
N GLY A 222 -6.36 -5.20 19.08
CA GLY A 222 -6.39 -4.14 18.06
C GLY A 222 -7.79 -3.87 17.55
N ARG A 223 -7.90 -3.28 16.35
CA ARG A 223 -9.19 -2.98 15.72
C ARG A 223 -10.08 -4.21 15.57
N ILE A 224 -11.34 -4.08 15.97
CA ILE A 224 -12.37 -5.11 15.77
C ILE A 224 -13.12 -4.85 14.45
N TYR A 225 -13.31 -5.92 13.68
CA TYR A 225 -14.09 -5.93 12.44
C TYR A 225 -15.37 -6.74 12.63
N GLY A 226 -16.49 -6.28 12.05
CA GLY A 226 -17.79 -6.95 12.14
C GLY A 226 -18.62 -6.49 13.36
N ASP A 227 -19.09 -7.43 14.17
CA ASP A 227 -19.80 -7.15 15.42
C ASP A 227 -18.86 -6.65 16.54
N VAL A 228 -18.52 -5.35 16.47
CA VAL A 228 -17.57 -4.67 17.35
C VAL A 228 -17.99 -4.75 18.81
N GLN A 229 -19.23 -4.38 19.13
CA GLN A 229 -19.70 -4.27 20.51
C GLN A 229 -19.66 -5.63 21.23
N ARG A 230 -20.06 -6.70 20.55
CA ARG A 230 -20.09 -8.05 21.13
C ARG A 230 -18.68 -8.56 21.41
N MET A 231 -17.81 -8.52 20.40
CA MET A 231 -16.44 -9.01 20.56
C MET A 231 -15.64 -8.16 21.55
N GLN A 232 -15.84 -6.84 21.56
CA GLN A 232 -15.21 -5.96 22.55
C GLN A 232 -15.56 -6.42 23.96
N LYS A 233 -16.86 -6.59 24.25
CA LYS A 233 -17.30 -7.06 25.56
C LYS A 233 -16.69 -8.41 25.94
N GLN A 234 -16.65 -9.36 25.01
CA GLN A 234 -16.10 -10.70 25.27
C GLN A 234 -14.59 -10.67 25.55
N LEU A 235 -13.85 -9.85 24.80
CA LEU A 235 -12.43 -9.63 25.02
C LEU A 235 -12.17 -8.95 26.37
N GLU A 236 -12.94 -7.92 26.72
CA GLU A 236 -12.85 -7.22 28.01
C GLU A 236 -13.21 -8.14 29.18
N ASP A 237 -14.24 -8.99 29.04
CA ASP A 237 -14.61 -10.00 30.04
C ASP A 237 -13.50 -11.06 30.23
N GLU A 238 -12.69 -11.33 29.19
CA GLU A 238 -11.47 -12.15 29.26
C GLU A 238 -10.21 -11.39 29.73
N GLY A 239 -10.36 -10.11 30.06
CA GLY A 239 -9.31 -9.24 30.60
C GLY A 239 -8.42 -8.58 29.55
N TYR A 240 -8.80 -8.57 28.28
CA TYR A 240 -8.08 -7.84 27.24
C TYR A 240 -8.44 -6.34 27.25
N THR A 241 -7.50 -5.48 26.88
CA THR A 241 -7.67 -4.02 26.78
C THR A 241 -7.03 -3.46 25.51
N THR A 242 -7.42 -2.25 25.10
CA THR A 242 -6.69 -1.45 24.10
C THR A 242 -5.57 -0.61 24.73
N GLU A 243 -5.62 -0.36 26.04
CA GLU A 243 -4.65 0.50 26.72
C GLU A 243 -3.29 -0.19 26.90
N ARG A 244 -2.19 0.51 26.63
CA ARG A 244 -0.85 0.09 27.03
C ARG A 244 -0.58 0.55 28.46
N GLU A 245 0.38 -0.10 29.13
CA GLU A 245 0.96 0.40 30.39
C GLU A 245 1.64 1.78 30.26
N ARG A 246 1.75 2.35 29.04
CA ARG A 246 2.14 3.75 28.82
C ARG A 246 0.92 4.66 28.89
N HIS A 247 0.81 5.39 29.99
CA HIS A 247 -0.16 6.48 30.20
C HIS A 247 0.44 7.83 29.76
N ASP A 248 0.76 8.02 28.48
CA ASP A 248 1.05 9.35 27.93
C ASP A 248 -0.14 9.92 27.15
N ALA A 249 -0.15 11.25 27.03
CA ALA A 249 -1.30 12.04 26.56
C ALA A 249 -1.56 11.94 25.05
N ASP A 250 -0.68 11.26 24.30
CA ASP A 250 -0.68 11.25 22.84
C ASP A 250 -1.58 10.17 22.21
N GLY A 251 -2.38 9.50 23.05
CA GLY A 251 -3.52 8.70 22.60
C GLY A 251 -3.15 7.27 22.19
N ASN A 252 -4.19 6.47 21.98
CA ASN A 252 -4.17 5.04 21.65
C ASN A 252 -3.49 4.74 20.30
N GLY A 253 -2.20 5.03 20.17
CA GLY A 253 -1.35 4.72 19.04
C GLY A 253 -0.69 3.36 19.22
N ALA A 254 -0.90 2.49 18.24
CA ALA A 254 -0.18 1.23 18.03
C ALA A 254 -0.24 0.16 19.14
N HIS A 255 -1.43 -0.43 19.32
CA HIS A 255 -1.74 -1.45 20.34
C HIS A 255 -0.80 -2.67 20.34
N LEU A 256 -0.20 -3.05 19.21
CA LEU A 256 0.52 -4.33 19.04
C LEU A 256 2.02 -4.19 18.74
N VAL A 257 2.65 -3.06 19.09
CA VAL A 257 4.11 -2.84 18.94
C VAL A 257 4.96 -3.78 19.81
N GLY A 258 6.02 -4.32 19.21
CA GLY A 258 6.96 -5.28 19.77
C GLY A 258 6.59 -6.74 19.47
N ALA A 259 5.47 -6.98 18.79
CA ALA A 259 5.05 -8.32 18.42
C ALA A 259 5.94 -8.87 17.31
N ARG A 260 6.22 -10.17 17.36
CA ARG A 260 6.89 -10.91 16.29
C ARG A 260 5.91 -11.30 15.20
N LEU A 261 6.36 -11.11 13.96
CA LEU A 261 5.65 -11.49 12.74
C LEU A 261 6.56 -12.35 11.87
N MET A 262 5.97 -13.25 11.09
CA MET A 262 6.75 -14.12 10.22
C MET A 262 7.45 -13.28 9.17
N LYS A 263 8.75 -13.53 8.98
CA LYS A 263 9.52 -12.89 7.93
C LYS A 263 9.46 -13.72 6.65
N VAL A 264 8.61 -13.31 5.72
CA VAL A 264 8.42 -14.01 4.45
C VAL A 264 8.89 -13.12 3.31
N LEU A 265 10.07 -13.40 2.78
CA LEU A 265 10.66 -12.65 1.69
C LEU A 265 10.03 -13.01 0.34
N TYR A 266 9.91 -12.02 -0.56
CA TYR A 266 9.32 -12.15 -1.88
C TYR A 266 10.17 -11.45 -2.95
N SER A 267 10.13 -11.97 -4.19
CA SER A 267 10.89 -11.46 -5.35
C SER A 267 12.39 -11.29 -5.03
N ASP A 268 13.07 -12.40 -4.74
CA ASP A 268 14.51 -12.43 -4.40
C ASP A 268 14.91 -11.52 -3.22
N GLY A 269 14.00 -11.31 -2.26
CA GLY A 269 14.25 -10.49 -1.08
C GLY A 269 14.12 -8.98 -1.30
N ARG A 270 13.54 -8.55 -2.43
CA ARG A 270 13.21 -7.14 -2.67
C ARG A 270 12.02 -6.66 -1.84
N TYR A 271 11.09 -7.56 -1.57
CA TYR A 271 9.88 -7.31 -0.82
C TYR A 271 9.75 -8.30 0.34
N THR A 272 8.88 -7.97 1.29
CA THR A 272 8.36 -8.91 2.27
C THR A 272 6.85 -8.97 2.14
N VAL A 273 6.28 -10.17 2.31
CA VAL A 273 4.84 -10.32 2.55
C VAL A 273 4.52 -9.63 3.86
N LEU A 274 3.56 -8.71 3.83
CA LEU A 274 3.16 -7.92 4.99
C LEU A 274 1.73 -7.41 4.74
N PRO A 275 0.77 -7.67 5.64
CA PRO A 275 -0.60 -7.20 5.46
C PRO A 275 -0.70 -5.70 5.70
N TYR A 276 -1.86 -5.13 5.35
CA TYR A 276 -2.24 -3.82 5.83
C TYR A 276 -2.58 -3.89 7.31
N PHE A 277 -2.01 -2.99 8.13
CA PHE A 277 -2.32 -2.89 9.56
C PHE A 277 -2.92 -1.52 9.86
N ASP A 278 -4.03 -1.51 10.59
CA ASP A 278 -4.59 -0.27 11.15
C ASP A 278 -3.74 0.25 12.31
N ASP A 279 -3.17 -0.66 13.11
CA ASP A 279 -2.57 -0.35 14.41
C ASP A 279 -1.04 -0.57 14.46
N ILE A 280 -0.38 -0.78 13.32
CA ILE A 280 1.09 -0.93 13.24
C ILE A 280 1.54 -0.16 12.01
N GLY A 281 2.45 0.81 12.17
CA GLY A 281 2.94 1.64 11.06
C GLY A 281 4.04 0.97 10.24
N LEU A 282 4.91 0.20 10.88
CA LEU A 282 6.00 -0.53 10.23
C LEU A 282 6.53 -1.70 11.08
N VAL A 283 7.38 -2.51 10.46
CA VAL A 283 8.12 -3.59 11.12
C VAL A 283 9.62 -3.41 10.90
N VAL A 284 10.44 -3.75 11.89
CA VAL A 284 11.91 -3.74 11.80
C VAL A 284 12.48 -5.15 11.87
N ASP A 285 13.65 -5.34 11.26
CA ASP A 285 14.30 -6.64 11.14
C ASP A 285 14.80 -7.14 12.50
N GLY A 286 14.20 -8.23 12.99
CA GLY A 286 14.61 -8.95 14.20
C GLY A 286 15.43 -10.20 13.90
N GLY A 287 15.98 -10.35 12.70
CA GLY A 287 16.67 -11.55 12.24
C GLY A 287 15.71 -12.50 11.52
N ASP A 288 15.25 -13.53 12.22
CA ASP A 288 14.34 -14.56 11.69
C ASP A 288 12.87 -14.11 11.63
N VAL A 289 12.55 -12.99 12.29
CA VAL A 289 11.20 -12.42 12.40
C VAL A 289 11.23 -10.93 12.11
N TRP A 290 10.06 -10.40 11.77
CA TRP A 290 9.78 -8.97 11.80
C TRP A 290 9.27 -8.60 13.20
N ILE A 291 9.69 -7.43 13.71
CA ILE A 291 9.19 -6.88 14.98
C ILE A 291 8.36 -5.64 14.65
N SER A 292 7.09 -5.60 15.08
CA SER A 292 6.27 -4.41 14.92
C SER A 292 6.82 -3.24 15.75
N VAL A 293 6.89 -2.06 15.16
CA VAL A 293 7.29 -0.83 15.85
C VAL A 293 6.39 0.33 15.44
N GLU A 294 6.34 1.34 16.29
CA GLU A 294 5.51 2.52 16.06
C GLU A 294 6.14 3.44 15.01
N GLU A 295 7.43 3.70 15.19
CA GLU A 295 8.22 4.58 14.34
C GLU A 295 9.53 3.89 13.96
N THR A 296 10.16 4.40 12.90
CA THR A 296 11.51 3.98 12.54
C THR A 296 12.43 4.29 13.72
N PRO A 297 13.26 3.33 14.17
CA PRO A 297 14.17 3.57 15.28
C PRO A 297 14.97 4.85 15.05
N ALA A 298 14.79 5.84 15.94
CA ALA A 298 15.61 7.03 16.01
C ALA A 298 16.96 6.62 16.62
N GLY A 299 17.77 5.92 15.82
CA GLY A 299 19.02 5.31 16.27
C GLY A 299 20.24 5.97 15.63
N SER A 300 21.29 6.13 16.43
CA SER A 300 22.65 6.44 15.99
C SER A 300 23.14 5.46 14.91
N SER A 301 24.10 5.90 14.10
CA SER A 301 24.68 5.22 12.91
C SER A 301 25.01 3.72 13.02
N GLU A 302 25.03 3.15 14.22
CA GLU A 302 25.46 1.78 14.52
C GLU A 302 24.33 0.73 14.48
N THR A 303 23.06 1.09 14.59
CA THR A 303 21.94 0.11 14.67
C THR A 303 20.73 0.54 13.85
N HIS A 304 20.91 0.78 12.55
CA HIS A 304 19.79 1.00 11.64
C HIS A 304 19.30 -0.33 11.05
N PRO A 305 18.32 -1.03 11.67
CA PRO A 305 17.78 -2.25 11.09
C PRO A 305 17.04 -1.95 9.79
N ASP A 306 16.96 -2.96 8.93
CA ASP A 306 16.03 -2.91 7.82
C ASP A 306 14.60 -2.83 8.32
N PHE A 307 13.71 -2.19 7.58
CA PHE A 307 12.30 -2.10 7.97
C PHE A 307 11.36 -2.12 6.77
N ALA A 308 10.08 -2.42 6.98
CA ALA A 308 9.04 -2.39 5.94
C ALA A 308 7.76 -1.73 6.46
N TYR A 309 7.10 -0.93 5.62
CA TYR A 309 5.85 -0.25 5.96
C TYR A 309 4.64 -1.15 5.77
N SER A 310 3.72 -1.16 6.73
CA SER A 310 2.46 -1.92 6.70
C SER A 310 1.30 -1.17 6.02
N GLY A 311 1.55 -0.06 5.33
CA GLY A 311 0.50 0.78 4.75
C GLY A 311 -0.13 0.27 3.45
N SER A 312 0.32 -0.87 2.91
CA SER A 312 -0.09 -1.33 1.58
C SER A 312 -1.21 -2.37 1.61
N THR A 313 -2.24 -2.17 0.77
CA THR A 313 -3.33 -3.13 0.61
C THR A 313 -2.99 -4.28 -0.35
N VAL A 314 -1.82 -4.25 -1.01
CA VAL A 314 -1.40 -5.28 -1.98
C VAL A 314 -0.75 -6.51 -1.32
N GLY A 315 -0.62 -6.53 0.01
CA GLY A 315 -0.17 -7.69 0.76
C GLY A 315 1.35 -7.91 0.82
N TYR A 316 2.13 -6.97 0.27
CA TYR A 316 3.58 -6.95 0.39
C TYR A 316 4.10 -5.52 0.50
N SER A 317 5.33 -5.36 0.98
CA SER A 317 5.98 -4.07 1.18
C SER A 317 7.45 -4.10 0.78
N HIS A 318 7.96 -2.93 0.38
CA HIS A 318 9.38 -2.73 0.11
C HIS A 318 10.17 -2.76 1.41
N ILE A 319 11.30 -3.45 1.40
CA ILE A 319 12.26 -3.41 2.50
C ILE A 319 13.13 -2.18 2.32
N ASN A 320 13.23 -1.34 3.35
CA ASN A 320 14.06 -0.17 3.40
C ASN A 320 15.29 -0.45 4.27
N SER A 321 16.44 0.08 3.85
CA SER A 321 17.72 -0.01 4.53
C SER A 321 18.31 1.38 4.71
N TRP A 322 19.13 1.56 5.74
CA TRP A 322 19.83 2.81 5.97
C TRP A 322 21.02 3.00 5.04
N CYS A 323 21.10 4.17 4.42
CA CYS A 323 22.23 4.57 3.60
C CYS A 323 23.19 5.45 4.40
N PRO A 324 24.40 4.95 4.76
CA PRO A 324 25.36 5.73 5.58
C PRO A 324 25.80 7.02 4.88
N LYS A 325 25.91 7.02 3.54
CA LYS A 325 26.36 8.20 2.79
C LYS A 325 25.36 9.37 2.76
N LEU A 326 24.07 9.07 2.80
CA LEU A 326 22.99 10.07 2.72
C LEU A 326 22.28 10.27 4.06
N LEU A 327 22.65 9.49 5.09
CA LEU A 327 22.04 9.52 6.42
C LEU A 327 20.51 9.41 6.37
N GLY A 328 20.00 8.44 5.62
CA GLY A 328 18.57 8.23 5.44
C GLY A 328 18.22 6.83 4.93
N TYR A 329 16.94 6.48 5.00
CA TYR A 329 16.45 5.18 4.55
C TYR A 329 16.03 5.20 3.09
N TYR A 330 16.35 4.12 2.38
CA TYR A 330 16.04 3.92 0.97
C TYR A 330 15.70 2.45 0.73
N GLU A 331 15.04 2.16 -0.39
CA GLU A 331 14.68 0.79 -0.75
C GLU A 331 15.93 -0.11 -0.90
N LYS A 332 16.00 -1.19 -0.12
CA LYS A 332 17.17 -2.08 0.04
C LYS A 332 17.69 -2.62 -1.28
N TYR A 333 16.81 -2.96 -2.21
CA TYR A 333 17.19 -3.53 -3.50
C TYR A 333 17.95 -2.55 -4.42
N THR A 334 17.94 -1.26 -4.09
CA THR A 334 18.68 -0.22 -4.82
C THR A 334 20.12 -0.07 -4.35
N PHE A 335 20.54 -0.79 -3.30
CA PHE A 335 21.85 -0.64 -2.69
C PHE A 335 22.95 -1.35 -3.46
N GLN A 336 24.04 -0.64 -3.72
CA GLN A 336 25.25 -1.18 -4.33
C GLN A 336 26.44 -1.03 -3.38
N PHE A 337 27.36 -2.00 -3.43
CA PHE A 337 28.60 -1.91 -2.67
C PHE A 337 29.56 -0.93 -3.35
N VAL A 338 30.10 0.02 -2.57
CA VAL A 338 30.97 1.08 -3.07
C VAL A 338 32.38 0.86 -2.52
N LYS A 339 33.31 0.55 -3.42
CA LYS A 339 34.73 0.41 -3.09
C LYS A 339 35.35 1.75 -2.72
N GLY A 340 36.33 1.72 -1.82
CA GLY A 340 36.93 2.90 -1.20
C GLY A 340 36.21 3.34 0.09
N ALA A 341 34.89 3.17 0.18
CA ALA A 341 34.14 3.34 1.43
C ALA A 341 33.99 2.02 2.21
N ASN A 342 34.04 0.87 1.52
CA ASN A 342 33.78 -0.45 2.11
C ASN A 342 32.37 -0.58 2.72
N GLU A 343 31.40 0.05 2.07
CA GLU A 343 30.02 0.17 2.53
C GLU A 343 29.03 -0.07 1.38
N ARG A 344 27.76 -0.30 1.71
CA ARG A 344 26.66 -0.32 0.74
C ARG A 344 25.94 1.03 0.75
N TRP A 345 25.78 1.64 -0.42
CA TRP A 345 25.10 2.91 -0.58
C TRP A 345 23.83 2.74 -1.42
N SER A 346 22.80 3.53 -1.13
CA SER A 346 21.59 3.57 -1.95
C SER A 346 21.92 4.06 -3.37
N ARG A 347 21.05 3.76 -4.34
CA ARG A 347 21.27 4.17 -5.73
C ARG A 347 21.50 5.68 -5.86
N ARG A 348 20.72 6.49 -5.14
CA ARG A 348 20.86 7.95 -5.11
C ARG A 348 22.25 8.40 -4.62
N ALA A 349 22.77 7.73 -3.59
CA ALA A 349 24.10 8.02 -3.06
C ALA A 349 25.19 7.64 -4.06
N VAL A 350 25.05 6.49 -4.74
CA VAL A 350 25.96 6.07 -5.81
C VAL A 350 25.99 7.09 -6.94
N ASP A 351 24.82 7.52 -7.43
CA ASP A 351 24.73 8.47 -8.55
C ASP A 351 25.34 9.85 -8.23
N SER A 352 25.38 10.24 -6.95
CA SER A 352 25.88 11.55 -6.52
C SER A 352 27.34 11.54 -6.06
N TYR A 353 27.80 10.44 -5.44
CA TYR A 353 29.07 10.41 -4.71
C TYR A 353 30.02 9.28 -5.13
N ALA A 354 29.64 8.47 -6.10
CA ALA A 354 30.45 7.39 -6.63
C ALA A 354 30.52 7.43 -8.16
N PHE A 355 31.39 6.63 -8.74
CA PHE A 355 31.49 6.44 -10.18
C PHE A 355 31.75 4.97 -10.51
N ASN A 356 31.38 4.54 -11.71
CA ASN A 356 31.74 3.23 -12.23
C ASN A 356 33.14 3.31 -12.83
N CYS A 357 34.07 2.52 -12.31
CA CYS A 357 35.39 2.36 -12.92
C CYS A 357 35.24 1.68 -14.28
N ARG A 358 35.64 2.36 -15.37
CA ARG A 358 35.48 1.82 -16.73
C ARG A 358 36.17 0.48 -16.95
N GLU A 359 37.29 0.26 -16.27
CA GLU A 359 38.17 -0.89 -16.51
C GLU A 359 37.82 -2.09 -15.61
N THR A 360 37.30 -1.87 -14.40
CA THR A 360 36.89 -2.96 -13.50
C THR A 360 35.38 -3.21 -13.49
N GLY A 361 34.57 -2.25 -13.95
CA GLY A 361 33.11 -2.28 -13.87
C GLY A 361 32.55 -2.06 -12.46
N GLU A 362 33.41 -1.87 -11.47
CA GLU A 362 33.02 -1.73 -10.06
C GLU A 362 32.70 -0.27 -9.71
N VAL A 363 31.88 -0.09 -8.68
CA VAL A 363 31.50 1.23 -8.17
C VAL A 363 32.52 1.67 -7.12
N TRP A 364 33.07 2.87 -7.29
CA TRP A 364 34.08 3.45 -6.40
C TRP A 364 33.68 4.85 -5.92
N THR A 365 34.13 5.25 -4.73
CA THR A 365 33.93 6.64 -4.28
C THR A 365 34.62 7.64 -5.22
N MET A 366 34.06 8.83 -5.37
CA MET A 366 34.65 9.88 -6.21
C MET A 366 36.09 10.27 -5.81
N GLU A 367 36.48 10.07 -4.55
CA GLU A 367 37.84 10.32 -4.05
C GLU A 367 38.89 9.39 -4.67
N HIS A 368 38.48 8.18 -5.08
CA HIS A 368 39.35 7.21 -5.75
C HIS A 368 39.31 7.34 -7.27
N ARG A 369 38.72 8.41 -7.80
CA ARG A 369 38.58 8.61 -9.24
C ARG A 369 39.84 9.22 -9.84
N VAL A 370 40.45 8.48 -10.77
CA VAL A 370 41.49 9.00 -11.66
C VAL A 370 40.89 9.25 -13.04
N ARG A 371 40.89 10.52 -13.48
CA ARG A 371 40.49 10.88 -14.85
C ARG A 371 41.69 10.73 -15.78
N LEU A 372 41.57 9.84 -16.76
CA LEU A 372 42.54 9.65 -17.83
C LEU A 372 42.41 10.76 -18.89
N HIS A 373 43.47 10.95 -19.66
CA HIS A 373 43.55 11.98 -20.70
C HIS A 373 42.46 11.87 -21.77
N ASP A 374 42.01 10.65 -22.07
CA ASP A 374 40.94 10.39 -23.04
C ASP A 374 39.52 10.62 -22.48
N GLY A 375 39.41 11.13 -21.24
CA GLY A 375 38.15 11.44 -20.58
C GLY A 375 37.62 10.30 -19.70
N ASP A 376 38.22 9.11 -19.77
CA ASP A 376 37.78 7.97 -18.97
C ASP A 376 38.03 8.18 -17.49
N SER A 377 37.15 7.59 -16.68
CA SER A 377 37.30 7.54 -15.23
C SER A 377 37.62 6.11 -14.81
N VAL A 378 38.78 5.93 -14.18
CA VAL A 378 39.25 4.66 -13.64
C VAL A 378 39.46 4.80 -12.14
N CYS A 379 39.43 3.69 -11.39
CA CYS A 379 39.77 3.70 -9.98
C CYS A 379 41.28 3.82 -9.77
N GLN A 380 41.66 4.43 -8.64
CA GLN A 380 43.06 4.62 -8.25
C GLN A 380 43.84 3.30 -8.23
N GLU A 381 43.25 2.23 -7.68
CA GLU A 381 43.88 0.91 -7.64
C GLU A 381 44.24 0.40 -9.04
N TRP A 382 43.31 0.50 -10.00
CA TRP A 382 43.60 0.11 -11.39
C TRP A 382 44.66 1.02 -12.02
N PHE A 383 44.61 2.33 -11.73
CA PHE A 383 45.57 3.28 -12.23
C PHE A 383 46.99 3.02 -11.71
N ASP A 384 47.17 2.65 -10.44
CA ASP A 384 48.48 2.34 -9.89
C ASP A 384 49.10 1.12 -10.60
N ALA A 385 48.27 0.11 -10.88
CA ALA A 385 48.68 -1.09 -11.59
C ALA A 385 48.91 -0.87 -13.10
N ASN A 386 48.07 -0.08 -13.79
CA ASN A 386 47.99 -0.06 -15.26
C ASN A 386 48.12 1.33 -15.89
N GLY A 387 48.11 2.38 -15.09
CA GLY A 387 48.22 3.78 -15.48
C GLY A 387 49.57 4.41 -15.10
N ALA A 388 49.84 5.57 -15.67
CA ALA A 388 51.03 6.35 -15.36
C ALA A 388 50.79 7.81 -15.75
N VAL A 389 51.56 8.72 -15.17
CA VAL A 389 51.55 10.14 -15.53
C VAL A 389 52.53 10.36 -16.68
N CYS A 390 52.07 10.98 -17.77
CA CYS A 390 52.93 11.39 -18.86
C CYS A 390 53.89 12.49 -18.38
N GLU A 391 55.21 12.26 -18.45
CA GLU A 391 56.21 13.22 -17.96
C GLU A 391 56.25 14.54 -18.75
N GLY A 392 55.75 14.52 -19.99
CA GLY A 392 55.72 15.69 -20.87
C GLY A 392 54.50 16.58 -20.67
N SER A 393 53.32 15.99 -20.42
CA SER A 393 52.05 16.72 -20.31
C SER A 393 51.49 16.78 -18.89
N GLY A 394 51.98 15.95 -17.96
CA GLY A 394 51.41 15.79 -16.63
C GLY A 394 50.06 15.07 -16.61
N LEU A 395 49.60 14.54 -17.74
CA LEU A 395 48.29 13.92 -17.86
C LEU A 395 48.34 12.42 -17.53
N ASN A 396 47.31 11.93 -16.86
CA ASN A 396 47.13 10.51 -16.56
C ASN A 396 46.81 9.73 -17.83
N VAL A 397 47.60 8.71 -18.13
CA VAL A 397 47.43 7.85 -19.33
C VAL A 397 47.59 6.39 -18.96
N ARG A 398 47.17 5.48 -19.85
CA ARG A 398 47.43 4.06 -19.66
C ARG A 398 48.91 3.76 -19.93
N LYS A 399 49.53 2.87 -19.16
CA LYS A 399 50.94 2.47 -19.32
C LYS A 399 51.24 2.00 -20.75
N LYS A 400 50.29 1.31 -21.40
CA LYS A 400 50.40 0.83 -22.79
C LYS A 400 50.49 1.96 -23.83
N ASP A 401 50.03 3.16 -23.48
CA ASP A 401 50.01 4.33 -24.35
C ASP A 401 51.24 5.23 -24.14
N LEU A 402 52.14 4.86 -23.24
CA LEU A 402 53.42 5.53 -23.06
C LEU A 402 54.45 5.06 -24.09
N VAL A 403 55.28 5.99 -24.54
CA VAL A 403 56.43 5.79 -25.42
C VAL A 403 57.60 6.61 -24.89
N GLU A 404 58.82 6.23 -25.24
CA GLU A 404 60.00 7.03 -24.96
C GLU A 404 60.17 8.11 -26.02
N TYR A 405 60.38 9.36 -25.59
CA TYR A 405 60.64 10.51 -26.45
C TYR A 405 61.57 11.46 -25.72
N GLU A 406 62.76 11.71 -26.30
CA GLU A 406 63.78 12.62 -25.74
C GLU A 406 64.16 12.27 -24.28
N GLY A 407 64.30 10.97 -23.98
CA GLY A 407 64.67 10.49 -22.65
C GLY A 407 63.55 10.59 -21.59
N LYS A 408 62.32 10.91 -22.00
CA LYS A 408 61.13 10.97 -21.13
C LYS A 408 60.09 9.92 -21.53
N ARG A 409 59.35 9.40 -20.56
CA ARG A 409 58.18 8.54 -20.79
C ARG A 409 56.95 9.42 -20.99
N VAL A 410 56.56 9.61 -22.25
CA VAL A 410 55.45 10.48 -22.63
C VAL A 410 54.32 9.70 -23.31
N SER A 411 53.12 10.26 -23.37
CA SER A 411 52.02 9.64 -24.11
C SER A 411 52.27 9.70 -25.62
N ARG A 412 51.73 8.72 -26.37
CA ARG A 412 51.74 8.74 -27.84
C ARG A 412 51.13 10.02 -28.41
N SER A 413 50.06 10.54 -27.81
CA SER A 413 49.42 11.79 -28.23
C SER A 413 50.33 13.00 -28.05
N TYR A 414 51.05 13.07 -26.92
CA TYR A 414 51.99 14.15 -26.64
C TYR A 414 53.17 14.13 -27.61
N LYS A 415 53.77 12.96 -27.84
CA LYS A 415 54.84 12.79 -28.83
C LYS A 415 54.40 13.30 -30.21
N ALA A 416 53.24 12.83 -30.69
CA ALA A 416 52.69 13.26 -31.97
C ALA A 416 52.44 14.77 -32.03
N GLN A 417 52.02 15.41 -30.93
CA GLN A 417 51.84 16.86 -30.86
C GLN A 417 53.17 17.61 -30.93
N GLN A 418 54.21 17.14 -30.25
CA GLN A 418 55.54 17.76 -30.27
C GLN A 418 56.20 17.60 -31.65
N GLU A 419 56.09 16.43 -32.27
CA GLU A 419 56.59 16.20 -33.63
C GLU A 419 55.90 17.10 -34.65
N ARG A 420 54.57 17.29 -34.53
CA ARG A 420 53.84 18.25 -35.36
C ARG A 420 54.27 19.70 -35.13
N ARG A 421 54.54 20.08 -33.88
CA ARG A 421 55.06 21.42 -33.56
C ARG A 421 56.42 21.66 -34.19
N LYS A 422 57.35 20.72 -34.03
CA LYS A 422 58.67 20.78 -34.69
C LYS A 422 58.55 20.85 -36.21
N ALA A 423 57.72 20.01 -36.81
CA ALA A 423 57.48 20.05 -38.26
C ALA A 423 56.90 21.40 -38.72
N ASN A 424 56.00 22.01 -37.94
CA ASN A 424 55.47 23.33 -38.24
C ASN A 424 56.51 24.45 -38.04
N GLU A 425 57.39 24.35 -37.04
CA GLU A 425 58.50 25.28 -36.84
C GLU A 425 59.51 25.19 -37.99
N ASP A 426 59.82 23.97 -38.44
CA ASP A 426 60.66 23.73 -39.61
C ASP A 426 59.99 24.30 -40.89
N TYR A 427 58.67 24.16 -41.02
CA TYR A 427 57.92 24.69 -42.16
C TYR A 427 57.85 26.23 -42.14
N ASP A 428 57.65 26.84 -40.98
CA ASP A 428 57.64 28.31 -40.84
C ASP A 428 59.05 28.90 -40.98
N TRP A 429 60.10 28.16 -40.59
CA TRP A 429 61.48 28.48 -40.91
C TRP A 429 61.72 28.44 -42.43
N TYR A 430 61.27 27.39 -43.12
CA TYR A 430 61.31 27.32 -44.59
C TYR A 430 60.51 28.46 -45.24
N GLY A 431 59.32 28.79 -44.74
CA GLY A 431 58.49 29.90 -45.23
C GLY A 431 59.08 31.29 -44.98
N ARG A 432 60.00 31.44 -44.02
CA ARG A 432 60.80 32.66 -43.82
C ARG A 432 62.11 32.67 -44.62
N ALA A 433 62.69 31.50 -44.91
CA ALA A 433 63.91 31.35 -45.68
C ALA A 433 63.67 31.45 -47.20
N VAL A 434 62.47 31.11 -47.69
CA VAL A 434 62.02 31.49 -49.03
C VAL A 434 61.78 32.99 -49.01
N ASP A 435 62.73 33.73 -49.59
CA ASP A 435 62.77 35.19 -49.61
C ASP A 435 61.40 35.74 -50.00
N LYS A 436 60.70 36.36 -49.03
CA LYS A 436 59.41 37.04 -49.28
C LYS A 436 59.56 38.08 -50.39
N ARG A 437 60.77 38.51 -50.73
CA ARG A 437 61.08 39.36 -51.88
C ARG A 437 60.95 38.62 -53.21
N ALA A 438 61.46 37.39 -53.34
CA ALA A 438 61.38 36.59 -54.56
C ALA A 438 59.93 36.20 -54.90
N MET A 439 59.15 35.75 -53.91
CA MET A 439 57.72 35.46 -54.15
C MET A 439 56.90 36.73 -54.41
N ARG A 440 57.25 37.88 -53.81
CA ARG A 440 56.55 39.14 -54.07
C ARG A 440 56.91 39.72 -55.45
N GLU A 441 58.14 39.53 -55.93
CA GLU A 441 58.55 39.88 -57.29
C GLU A 441 57.90 38.98 -58.34
N GLU A 442 57.76 37.67 -58.08
CA GLU A 442 56.99 36.78 -58.97
C GLU A 442 55.49 37.06 -58.94
N PHE A 443 54.91 37.36 -57.77
CA PHE A 443 53.49 37.70 -57.66
C PHE A 443 53.18 39.07 -58.28
N ASP A 444 54.07 40.06 -58.13
CA ASP A 444 53.94 41.37 -58.80
C ASP A 444 54.19 41.25 -60.31
N SER A 445 55.07 40.36 -60.75
CA SER A 445 55.27 40.02 -62.17
C SER A 445 54.01 39.35 -62.75
N PHE A 446 53.42 38.41 -62.04
CA PHE A 446 52.17 37.74 -62.42
C PHE A 446 50.99 38.71 -62.41
N ALA A 447 50.87 39.58 -61.41
CA ALA A 447 49.83 40.62 -61.34
C ALA A 447 49.96 41.65 -62.48
N ARG A 448 51.20 42.04 -62.86
CA ARG A 448 51.44 42.87 -64.05
C ARG A 448 51.10 42.15 -65.35
N MET A 449 51.38 40.85 -65.45
CA MET A 449 50.98 40.04 -66.59
C MET A 449 49.45 39.96 -66.71
N MET A 450 48.74 39.81 -65.59
CA MET A 450 47.27 39.74 -65.55
C MET A 450 46.59 41.07 -65.88
N MET A 451 47.22 42.22 -65.59
CA MET A 451 46.68 43.55 -65.92
C MET A 451 46.81 43.95 -67.41
N GLN A 452 47.50 43.17 -68.25
CA GLN A 452 47.60 43.41 -69.70
C GLN A 452 46.64 42.55 -70.53
N VAL A 453 45.88 41.66 -69.90
CA VAL A 453 44.97 40.72 -70.57
C VAL A 453 43.56 41.31 -70.62
N ARG A 454 42.93 41.33 -71.80
CA ARG A 454 41.58 41.85 -71.97
C ARG A 454 40.58 40.98 -71.18
N PRO A 455 39.51 41.55 -70.59
CA PRO A 455 38.62 40.85 -69.66
C PRO A 455 38.02 39.51 -70.16
N ARG A 456 37.90 39.30 -71.47
CA ARG A 456 37.39 38.04 -72.05
C ARG A 456 38.38 36.87 -72.02
N ASP A 457 39.68 37.13 -71.90
CA ASP A 457 40.71 36.07 -71.91
C ASP A 457 41.10 35.60 -70.49
N LEU A 458 40.66 36.35 -69.46
CA LEU A 458 40.89 36.06 -68.04
C LEU A 458 40.04 34.88 -67.53
N GLU A 459 38.80 34.75 -67.98
CA GLU A 459 37.94 33.61 -67.59
C GLU A 459 38.43 32.27 -68.18
N LEU A 460 38.95 32.29 -69.41
CA LEU A 460 39.46 31.06 -70.06
C LEU A 460 40.73 30.56 -69.36
N ARG A 461 41.67 31.47 -69.06
CA ARG A 461 42.91 31.13 -68.35
C ARG A 461 42.70 30.79 -66.88
N ALA A 462 41.71 31.40 -66.21
CA ALA A 462 41.36 31.01 -64.85
C ALA A 462 40.87 29.55 -64.80
N ARG A 463 40.05 29.13 -65.79
CA ARG A 463 39.60 27.73 -65.90
C ARG A 463 40.73 26.76 -66.25
N GLU A 464 41.66 27.16 -67.14
CA GLU A 464 42.83 26.34 -67.47
C GLU A 464 43.77 26.16 -66.26
N PHE A 465 43.97 27.21 -65.46
CA PHE A 465 44.80 27.15 -64.25
C PHE A 465 44.13 26.34 -63.13
N GLU A 466 42.81 26.49 -62.96
CA GLU A 466 42.03 25.70 -61.99
C GLU A 466 42.03 24.21 -62.34
N GLN A 467 41.91 23.87 -63.63
CA GLN A 467 42.00 22.48 -64.12
C GLN A 467 43.41 21.89 -63.93
N ALA A 468 44.47 22.63 -64.27
CA ALA A 468 45.84 22.19 -64.06
C ALA A 468 46.19 22.00 -62.56
N TRP A 469 45.63 22.85 -61.69
CA TRP A 469 45.84 22.73 -60.25
C TRP A 469 45.08 21.55 -59.62
N ILE A 470 43.91 21.20 -60.15
CA ILE A 470 43.16 19.99 -59.77
C ILE A 470 43.89 18.72 -60.22
N ASP A 471 44.48 18.73 -61.43
CA ASP A 471 45.13 17.56 -62.02
C ASP A 471 46.49 17.22 -61.36
N GLU A 472 47.19 18.19 -60.78
CA GLU A 472 48.49 17.96 -60.11
C GLU A 472 48.40 17.50 -58.63
N ARG A 473 47.24 17.63 -57.96
CA ARG A 473 47.14 17.42 -56.50
C ARG A 473 46.24 16.29 -56.02
N ILE A 474 45.59 15.53 -56.91
CA ILE A 474 44.76 14.38 -56.51
C ILE A 474 45.37 13.08 -57.04
N PRO A 475 46.10 12.29 -56.24
CA PRO A 475 46.28 10.88 -56.55
C PRO A 475 44.92 10.19 -56.37
N VAL A 476 44.36 9.70 -57.48
CA VAL A 476 43.16 8.86 -57.50
C VAL A 476 43.43 7.59 -56.68
N GLN A 477 42.88 7.50 -55.47
CA GLN A 477 42.71 6.21 -54.77
C GLN A 477 41.37 5.61 -55.16
N GLN A 478 41.39 4.35 -55.58
CA GLN A 478 40.23 3.57 -56.01
C GLN A 478 39.15 3.48 -54.91
N PRO A 479 37.86 3.47 -55.26
CA PRO A 479 36.80 3.29 -54.27
C PRO A 479 36.80 1.86 -53.71
N VAL A 480 36.92 1.76 -52.38
CA VAL A 480 36.61 0.54 -51.63
C VAL A 480 35.10 0.45 -51.49
N ASN A 481 34.51 -0.61 -52.04
CA ASN A 481 33.12 -0.97 -51.82
C ASN A 481 32.90 -1.32 -50.34
N VAL A 482 32.17 -0.47 -49.61
CA VAL A 482 31.62 -0.82 -48.31
C VAL A 482 30.10 -0.92 -48.44
N ASN A 483 29.61 -2.17 -48.42
CA ASN A 483 28.19 -2.46 -48.25
C ASN A 483 27.79 -2.12 -46.80
N VAL A 484 26.96 -1.09 -46.62
CA VAL A 484 26.23 -0.86 -45.37
C VAL A 484 24.74 -1.07 -45.65
N SER A 485 24.20 -2.16 -45.11
CA SER A 485 22.77 -2.42 -45.06
C SER A 485 22.11 -1.49 -44.06
N VAL A 486 21.19 -0.64 -44.53
CA VAL A 486 20.32 0.19 -43.69
C VAL A 486 18.99 -0.53 -43.50
N THR A 487 18.74 -1.04 -42.30
CA THR A 487 17.40 -1.41 -41.85
C THR A 487 16.69 -0.16 -41.33
N THR A 488 15.65 0.26 -42.04
CA THR A 488 14.73 1.32 -41.63
C THR A 488 13.81 0.82 -40.51
N HIS A 489 13.71 1.54 -39.40
CA HIS A 489 12.52 1.53 -38.54
C HIS A 489 12.04 2.96 -38.35
N ASN A 490 10.82 3.19 -38.83
CA ASN A 490 10.01 4.37 -38.63
C ASN A 490 9.71 4.57 -37.14
N HIS A 491 9.79 5.81 -36.65
CA HIS A 491 8.72 6.41 -35.86
C HIS A 491 8.73 7.94 -35.95
N ASN A 492 7.61 8.48 -36.42
CA ASN A 492 7.18 9.86 -36.28
C ASN A 492 6.93 10.20 -34.81
N ILE A 493 7.36 11.39 -34.35
CA ILE A 493 6.67 12.26 -33.37
C ILE A 493 7.26 13.70 -33.53
N PRO A 494 6.45 14.78 -33.42
CA PRO A 494 6.82 16.11 -33.90
C PRO A 494 7.48 16.99 -32.83
N LEU A 495 8.38 17.86 -33.32
CA LEU A 495 9.01 18.98 -32.61
C LEU A 495 7.97 20.03 -32.17
N ARG A 496 7.99 20.41 -30.89
CA ARG A 496 7.65 21.77 -30.42
C ARG A 496 8.47 22.16 -29.18
N ASP A 497 8.90 23.41 -29.21
CA ASP A 497 9.35 24.28 -28.13
C ASP A 497 10.77 24.08 -27.54
N MET A 498 11.74 24.71 -28.21
CA MET A 498 13.01 25.12 -27.62
C MET A 498 12.80 26.41 -26.80
N VAL A 499 12.99 26.33 -25.49
CA VAL A 499 13.23 27.50 -24.63
C VAL A 499 14.69 27.47 -24.19
N VAL A 500 15.38 28.58 -24.47
CA VAL A 500 16.74 28.89 -24.07
C VAL A 500 16.79 29.04 -22.54
N MET A 501 17.66 28.30 -21.84
CA MET A 501 18.03 28.59 -20.46
C MET A 501 19.48 29.08 -20.38
N GLN A 502 19.64 30.28 -19.82
CA GLN A 502 20.90 30.82 -19.30
C GLN A 502 21.20 30.26 -17.89
N PRO A 503 22.45 30.38 -17.39
CA PRO A 503 22.87 29.76 -16.14
C PRO A 503 22.77 30.73 -14.95
N GLU A 504 22.15 30.29 -13.85
CA GLU A 504 22.25 30.92 -12.52
C GLU A 504 22.69 29.84 -11.51
N MET A 505 23.89 29.98 -10.96
CA MET A 505 24.22 30.61 -9.67
C MET A 505 23.73 29.83 -8.45
N LEU A 506 24.72 29.36 -7.69
CA LEU A 506 24.64 28.77 -6.36
C LEU A 506 23.93 29.71 -5.38
N LEU A 507 22.84 29.27 -4.74
CA LEU A 507 22.36 29.81 -3.48
C LEU A 507 21.95 28.67 -2.54
N ASN A 508 22.35 28.81 -1.27
CA ASN A 508 22.13 27.91 -0.14
C ASN A 508 20.64 27.58 0.09
N PRO A 509 20.33 26.45 0.76
CA PRO A 509 18.95 26.17 1.16
C PRO A 509 18.52 27.19 2.22
N ILE A 510 17.55 28.02 1.85
CA ILE A 510 16.77 28.83 2.78
C ILE A 510 15.65 27.92 3.31
N ASP A 511 15.58 27.72 4.63
CA ASP A 511 14.44 27.08 5.28
C ASP A 511 13.15 27.79 4.86
N PRO A 512 12.06 27.05 4.51
CA PRO A 512 10.81 27.69 4.16
C PRO A 512 10.28 28.47 5.38
N GLU A 513 10.04 29.78 5.20
CA GLU A 513 9.39 30.59 6.23
C GLU A 513 8.01 29.99 6.56
N PRO A 514 7.63 29.91 7.85
CA PRO A 514 6.34 29.39 8.25
C PRO A 514 5.21 30.29 7.72
N HIS A 515 4.21 29.67 7.09
CA HIS A 515 2.98 30.33 6.66
C HIS A 515 2.12 30.68 7.88
N TYR A 516 1.71 31.94 7.97
CA TYR A 516 0.76 32.43 8.97
C TYR A 516 -0.51 32.92 8.29
N GLU A 517 -1.65 32.51 8.82
CA GLU A 517 -2.95 33.06 8.43
C GLU A 517 -3.47 34.03 9.51
N ASN A 518 -4.09 35.11 9.05
CA ASN A 518 -4.77 36.06 9.93
C ASN A 518 -6.19 35.56 10.19
N VAL A 519 -6.45 35.13 11.41
CA VAL A 519 -7.81 34.74 11.84
C VAL A 519 -8.41 35.90 12.62
N ARG A 520 -9.60 36.35 12.19
CA ARG A 520 -10.42 37.32 12.92
C ARG A 520 -11.28 36.58 13.94
N SER A 521 -11.12 36.92 15.21
CA SER A 521 -12.04 36.47 16.25
C SER A 521 -13.35 37.24 16.21
N VAL A 522 -14.37 36.69 16.88
CA VAL A 522 -15.74 37.24 16.96
C VAL A 522 -15.77 38.65 17.58
N ASP A 523 -14.76 39.00 18.39
CA ASP A 523 -14.59 40.35 18.97
C ASP A 523 -13.89 41.36 18.04
N GLY A 524 -13.56 40.97 16.81
CA GLY A 524 -12.94 41.83 15.80
C GLY A 524 -11.41 41.94 15.91
N SER A 525 -10.77 41.30 16.89
CA SER A 525 -9.31 41.26 16.94
C SER A 525 -8.73 40.28 15.91
N VAL A 526 -7.57 40.64 15.35
CA VAL A 526 -6.86 39.81 14.35
C VAL A 526 -5.66 39.16 15.03
N ARG A 527 -5.58 37.83 14.99
CA ARG A 527 -4.41 37.08 15.47
C ARG A 527 -3.79 36.30 14.31
N ARG A 528 -2.45 36.29 14.24
CA ARG A 528 -1.70 35.42 13.32
C ARG A 528 -1.54 34.05 13.95
N LEU A 529 -2.09 33.02 13.32
CA LEU A 529 -1.89 31.63 13.70
C LEU A 529 -0.95 30.97 12.68
N ARG A 530 0.03 30.24 13.20
CA ARG A 530 0.94 29.42 12.39
C ARG A 530 0.13 28.22 11.89
N VAL A 531 0.03 28.07 10.58
CA VAL A 531 -0.63 26.90 9.98
C VAL A 531 0.36 25.74 10.02
N ALA A 532 -0.08 24.60 10.56
CA ALA A 532 0.73 23.38 10.67
C ALA A 532 0.96 22.74 9.30
#